data_AF-K1TEY5-F1
#
_entry.id   AF-K1TEY5-F1
#
_cell.length_a   1.000
_cell.length_b   1.000
_cell.length_c   1.000
_cell.angle_alpha   90.00
_cell.angle_beta   90.00
_cell.angle_gamma   90.00
#
_symmetry.space_group_name_H-M   'P 1'
#
loop_
_entity.id
_entity.type
_entity.pdbx_description
1 polymer ?
#
loop_
_entity_poly.entity_id
_entity_poly.type
_entity_poly.pdbx_seq_one_letter_code
_entity_poly.pdbx_strand_id
1 'polypeptide(L)'
;MITAFIDCSPSVGLLLANALSAANEVIIPMQAQPFSVVGMSQLTNSISSVQRKINPGLHIRGVLLTMTQHTKVSEHYAHDVRAKYGRTLRVFTTEIPYNVKVQESQAFAA
;
A
#
# COMPACT_ATOMS: atom_id res chain seq x y z
N MET A 1 0.99 13.35 -21.83
CA MET A 1 0.88 13.33 -20.35
C MET A 1 1.92 12.31 -19.87
N ILE A 2 2.94 12.73 -19.13
CA ILE A 2 4.02 11.82 -18.67
C ILE A 2 3.62 11.28 -17.31
N THR A 3 3.70 9.97 -17.11
CA THR A 3 3.45 9.30 -15.83
C THR A 3 4.73 8.65 -15.34
N ALA A 4 5.11 8.94 -14.10
CA ALA A 4 6.26 8.34 -13.43
C ALA A 4 5.78 7.48 -12.26
N PHE A 5 6.47 6.36 -12.01
CA PHE A 5 6.24 5.49 -10.87
C PHE A 5 7.47 5.50 -9.96
N ILE A 6 7.25 5.64 -8.66
CA ILE A 6 8.30 5.60 -7.63
C ILE A 6 8.02 4.39 -6.76
N ASP A 7 8.96 3.45 -6.73
CA ASP A 7 8.93 2.35 -5.77
C ASP A 7 9.87 2.67 -4.60
N CYS A 8 9.35 2.60 -3.38
CA CYS A 8 10.16 2.81 -2.19
C CYS A 8 9.68 1.86 -1.10
N SER A 9 10.65 1.29 -0.38
CA SER A 9 10.36 0.48 0.81
C SER A 9 9.49 1.28 1.79
N PRO A 10 8.49 0.68 2.45
CA PRO A 10 7.66 1.35 3.44
C PRO A 10 8.42 1.77 4.71
N SER A 11 9.74 1.54 4.77
CA SER A 11 10.63 1.99 5.84
C SER A 11 10.49 3.50 6.05
N VAL A 12 10.00 3.88 7.23
CA VAL A 12 9.84 5.28 7.62
C VAL A 12 11.22 5.94 7.67
N GLY A 13 11.46 6.90 6.79
CA GLY A 13 12.77 7.56 6.66
C GLY A 13 12.81 8.60 5.55
N LEU A 14 14.01 9.12 5.28
CA LEU A 14 14.23 10.21 4.34
C LEU A 14 13.78 9.87 2.90
N LEU A 15 14.02 8.63 2.44
CA LEU A 15 13.65 8.20 1.09
C LEU A 15 12.13 8.22 0.89
N LEU A 16 11.37 7.70 1.87
CA LEU A 16 9.91 7.74 1.83
C LEU A 16 9.40 9.19 1.81
N ALA A 17 9.97 10.07 2.65
CA ALA A 17 9.58 11.47 2.68
C ALA A 17 9.84 12.18 1.34
N ASN A 18 10.98 11.92 0.70
CA ASN A 18 11.31 12.47 -0.61
C ASN A 18 10.40 11.93 -1.72
N ALA A 19 10.12 10.62 -1.71
CA ALA A 19 9.19 10.01 -2.66
C ALA A 19 7.78 10.62 -2.54
N LEU A 20 7.27 10.75 -1.32
CA LEU A 20 5.96 11.36 -1.05
C LEU A 20 5.92 12.86 -1.35
N SER A 21 7.05 13.57 -1.18
CA SER A 21 7.18 14.98 -1.56
C SER A 21 7.03 15.19 -3.07
N ALA A 22 7.57 14.26 -3.87
CA ALA A 22 7.50 14.33 -5.33
C ALA A 22 6.20 13.77 -5.93
N ALA A 23 5.47 12.93 -5.20
CA ALA A 23 4.29 12.23 -5.71
C ALA A 23 3.02 13.10 -5.70
N ASN A 24 2.18 12.96 -6.72
CA ASN A 24 0.82 13.51 -6.70
C ASN A 24 -0.14 12.59 -5.92
N GLU A 25 0.05 11.28 -6.06
CA GLU A 25 -0.79 10.28 -5.42
C GLU A 25 0.04 9.07 -4.97
N VAL A 26 -0.42 8.38 -3.92
CA VAL A 26 0.21 7.16 -3.40
C VAL A 26 -0.79 6.00 -3.37
N ILE A 27 -0.33 4.82 -3.79
CA ILE A 27 -1.01 3.54 -3.61
C ILE A 27 -0.29 2.79 -2.49
N ILE A 28 -1.04 2.23 -1.56
CA ILE A 28 -0.47 1.49 -0.43
C ILE A 28 -0.69 -0.01 -0.67
N PRO A 29 0.32 -0.76 -1.17
CA PRO A 29 0.23 -2.21 -1.23
C PRO A 29 0.31 -2.80 0.17
N MET A 30 -0.61 -3.70 0.50
CA MET A 30 -0.67 -4.31 1.83
C MET A 30 -1.15 -5.76 1.74
N GLN A 31 -0.49 -6.64 2.48
CA GLN A 31 -0.94 -8.01 2.67
C GLN A 31 -1.99 -8.08 3.79
N ALA A 32 -3.01 -8.93 3.64
CA ALA A 32 -4.01 -9.13 4.68
C ALA A 32 -3.52 -10.15 5.73
N GLN A 33 -2.76 -9.69 6.72
CA GLN A 33 -2.08 -10.53 7.72
C GLN A 33 -2.23 -9.96 9.16
N PRO A 34 -1.94 -10.77 10.22
CA PRO A 34 -2.22 -10.43 11.62
C PRO A 34 -1.55 -9.14 12.16
N PHE A 35 -0.58 -8.55 11.45
CA PHE A 35 0.16 -7.36 11.89
C PHE A 35 0.05 -6.16 10.94
N SER A 36 -0.64 -6.31 9.81
CA SER A 36 -0.70 -5.30 8.75
C SER A 36 -1.32 -3.99 9.23
N VAL A 37 -2.22 -4.08 10.21
CA VAL A 37 -2.95 -2.95 10.79
C VAL A 37 -2.04 -1.96 11.53
N VAL A 38 -1.00 -2.46 12.22
CA VAL A 38 -0.08 -1.61 12.99
C VAL A 38 0.84 -0.84 12.04
N GLY A 39 1.44 -1.54 11.07
CA GLY A 39 2.29 -0.92 10.05
C GLY A 39 1.54 0.09 9.20
N MET A 40 0.29 -0.22 8.83
CA MET A 40 -0.58 0.70 8.10
C MET A 40 -0.79 2.02 8.84
N SER A 41 -1.04 1.97 10.15
CA SER A 41 -1.27 3.17 10.97
C SER A 41 -0.03 4.08 11.01
N GLN A 42 1.16 3.49 11.13
CA GLN A 42 2.44 4.23 11.08
C GLN A 42 2.66 4.88 9.71
N LEU A 43 2.41 4.14 8.63
CA LEU A 43 2.55 4.66 7.26
C LEU A 43 1.58 5.81 7.00
N THR A 44 0.31 5.68 7.38
CA THR A 44 -0.69 6.75 7.22
C THR A 44 -0.32 8.01 8.00
N ASN A 45 0.29 7.87 9.18
CA ASN A 45 0.76 9.00 9.97
C ASN A 45 1.94 9.71 9.29
N SER A 46 2.89 8.96 8.73
CA SER A 46 4.00 9.52 7.96
C SER A 46 3.51 10.26 6.72
N ILE A 47 2.58 9.66 5.96
CA ILE A 47 1.96 10.31 4.80
C ILE A 47 1.25 11.60 5.22
N SER A 48 0.43 11.57 6.27
CA SER A 48 -0.26 12.75 6.79
C SER A 48 0.71 13.85 7.27
N SER A 49 1.85 13.48 7.83
CA SER A 49 2.90 14.43 8.23
C SER A 49 3.50 15.13 7.00
N VAL A 50 3.87 14.36 5.96
CA VAL A 50 4.39 14.91 4.70
C VAL A 50 3.35 15.77 4.00
N GLN A 51 2.09 15.31 3.96
CA GLN A 51 0.98 16.04 3.35
C GLN A 51 0.80 17.41 4.02
N ARG A 52 0.83 17.47 5.35
CA ARG A 52 0.65 18.75 6.08
C ARG A 52 1.85 19.69 6.00
N LYS A 53 3.07 19.17 5.93
CA LYS A 53 4.30 19.98 6.06
C LYS A 53 5.00 20.31 4.75
N ILE A 54 4.91 19.43 3.74
CA ILE A 54 5.77 19.45 2.56
C ILE A 54 4.95 19.42 1.27
N ASN A 55 3.97 18.51 1.16
CA ASN A 55 3.20 18.32 -0.07
C ASN A 55 1.69 18.28 0.19
N PRO A 56 1.02 19.44 0.36
CA PRO A 56 -0.44 19.52 0.59
C PRO A 56 -1.29 18.90 -0.51
N GLY A 57 -0.75 18.79 -1.73
CA GLY A 57 -1.41 18.19 -2.89
C GLY A 57 -1.23 16.68 -2.99
N LEU A 58 -0.59 16.02 -2.02
CA LEU A 58 -0.48 14.56 -1.99
C LEU A 58 -1.82 13.93 -1.58
N HIS A 59 -2.27 12.92 -2.32
CA HIS A 59 -3.49 12.18 -1.99
C HIS A 59 -3.24 10.67 -1.93
N ILE A 60 -3.87 9.99 -0.98
CA ILE A 60 -3.87 8.53 -0.96
C ILE A 60 -4.91 8.04 -1.97
N ARG A 61 -4.46 7.42 -3.07
CA ARG A 61 -5.35 6.86 -4.09
C ARG A 61 -6.14 5.68 -3.54
N GLY A 62 -5.50 4.86 -2.71
CA GLY A 62 -6.14 3.77 -2.00
C GLY A 62 -5.18 2.68 -1.54
N VAL A 63 -5.75 1.69 -0.85
CA VAL A 63 -5.09 0.50 -0.35
C VAL A 63 -5.35 -0.65 -1.30
N LEU A 64 -4.27 -1.27 -1.79
CA LEU A 64 -4.31 -2.42 -2.67
C LEU A 64 -3.94 -3.67 -1.87
N LEU A 65 -4.88 -4.61 -1.76
CA LEU A 65 -4.61 -5.89 -1.13
C LEU A 65 -3.75 -6.75 -2.05
N THR A 66 -2.63 -7.25 -1.52
CA THR A 66 -1.66 -8.06 -2.26
C THR A 66 -1.44 -9.42 -1.62
N MET A 67 -0.98 -10.37 -2.44
CA MET A 67 -0.73 -11.76 -2.07
C MET A 67 -1.93 -12.44 -1.42
N THR A 68 -3.15 -12.11 -1.87
CA THR A 68 -4.37 -12.71 -1.33
C THR A 68 -4.52 -14.16 -1.79
N GLN A 69 -5.13 -15.00 -0.94
CA GLN A 69 -5.36 -16.41 -1.21
C GLN A 69 -6.84 -16.77 -1.03
N HIS A 70 -7.29 -17.86 -1.64
CA HIS A 70 -8.64 -18.41 -1.44
C HIS A 70 -8.73 -19.26 -0.17
N THR A 71 -8.31 -18.69 0.95
CA THR A 71 -8.39 -19.33 2.27
C THR A 71 -9.27 -18.49 3.18
N LYS A 72 -10.00 -19.14 4.09
CA LYS A 72 -10.85 -18.45 5.08
C LYS A 72 -10.07 -17.42 5.90
N VAL A 73 -8.80 -17.69 6.17
CA VAL A 73 -7.90 -16.79 6.92
C VAL A 73 -7.60 -15.53 6.11
N SER A 74 -7.25 -15.67 4.82
CA SER A 74 -7.01 -14.52 3.93
C SER A 74 -8.27 -13.68 3.75
N GLU A 75 -9.42 -14.32 3.55
CA GLU A 75 -10.72 -13.65 3.41
C GLU A 75 -11.09 -12.89 4.68
N HIS A 76 -10.88 -13.49 5.85
CA HIS A 76 -11.13 -12.86 7.15
C HIS A 76 -10.29 -11.59 7.33
N TYR A 77 -8.98 -11.65 7.10
CA TYR A 77 -8.13 -10.45 7.24
C TYR A 77 -8.43 -9.39 6.17
N ALA A 78 -8.76 -9.80 4.94
CA ALA A 78 -9.15 -8.87 3.88
C ALA A 78 -10.45 -8.13 4.24
N HIS A 79 -11.41 -8.84 4.84
CA HIS A 79 -12.62 -8.25 5.39
C HIS A 79 -12.30 -7.25 6.51
N ASP A 80 -11.45 -7.61 7.47
CA ASP A 80 -11.08 -6.73 8.59
C ASP A 80 -10.42 -5.43 8.12
N VAL A 81 -9.54 -5.52 7.12
CA VAL A 81 -8.94 -4.33 6.48
C VAL A 81 -10.02 -3.44 5.88
N ARG A 82 -10.96 -4.02 5.12
CA ARG A 82 -12.06 -3.27 4.51
C ARG A 82 -12.97 -2.63 5.55
N ALA A 83 -13.34 -3.38 6.60
CA ALA A 83 -14.16 -2.89 7.69
C ALA A 83 -13.49 -1.73 8.44
N LYS A 84 -12.18 -1.84 8.67
CA LYS A 84 -11.40 -0.83 9.40
C LYS A 84 -11.11 0.43 8.58
N TYR A 85 -10.66 0.28 7.33
CA TYR A 85 -10.15 1.39 6.52
C TYR A 85 -11.12 1.87 5.45
N GLY A 86 -12.06 1.05 5.00
CA GLY A 86 -12.94 1.35 3.86
C GLY A 86 -13.84 2.58 4.04
N ARG A 87 -14.01 3.08 5.27
CA ARG A 87 -14.71 4.34 5.57
C ARG A 87 -13.84 5.59 5.41
N THR A 88 -12.53 5.45 5.57
CA THR A 88 -11.58 6.58 5.61
C THR A 88 -10.69 6.63 4.38
N LEU A 89 -10.36 5.46 3.83
CA LEU A 89 -9.50 5.27 2.68
C LEU A 89 -10.21 4.35 1.68
N ARG A 90 -10.05 4.64 0.39
CA ARG A 90 -10.48 3.72 -0.66
C ARG A 90 -9.68 2.41 -0.52
N VAL A 91 -10.38 1.28 -0.37
CA VAL A 91 -9.80 -0.04 -0.55
C VAL A 91 -10.22 -0.53 -1.93
N PHE A 92 -9.25 -0.91 -2.78
CA PHE A 92 -9.57 -1.37 -4.12
C PHE A 92 -10.42 -2.65 -4.08
N THR A 93 -11.34 -2.76 -5.04
CA THR A 93 -12.12 -3.98 -5.27
C THR A 93 -11.25 -5.09 -5.84
N THR A 94 -10.34 -4.72 -6.75
CA THR A 94 -9.31 -5.61 -7.30
C THR A 94 -8.26 -5.93 -6.23
N GLU A 95 -7.90 -7.20 -6.14
CA GLU A 95 -6.82 -7.72 -5.31
C GLU A 95 -5.76 -8.36 -6.18
N ILE A 96 -4.50 -8.35 -5.73
CA ILE A 96 -3.41 -9.11 -6.36
C ILE A 96 -3.31 -10.46 -5.65
N PRO A 97 -3.71 -11.59 -6.28
CA PRO A 97 -3.63 -12.89 -5.66
C PRO A 97 -2.17 -13.37 -5.57
N TYR A 98 -1.91 -14.26 -4.62
CA TYR A 98 -0.66 -15.00 -4.57
C TYR A 98 -0.52 -15.88 -5.80
N ASN A 99 0.58 -15.73 -6.54
CA ASN A 99 0.86 -16.51 -7.75
C ASN A 99 2.34 -16.89 -7.82
N VAL A 100 2.61 -18.19 -7.88
CA VAL A 100 3.97 -18.76 -7.97
C VAL A 100 4.72 -18.22 -9.20
N LYS A 101 4.04 -18.05 -10.34
CA LYS A 101 4.67 -17.54 -11.57
C LYS A 101 5.22 -16.12 -11.42
N VAL A 102 4.63 -15.29 -10.56
CA VAL A 102 5.14 -13.94 -10.28
C VAL A 102 6.44 -14.03 -9.49
N GLN A 103 6.54 -14.95 -8.53
CA GLN A 103 7.78 -15.19 -7.77
C GLN A 103 8.87 -15.78 -8.67
N GLU A 104 8.53 -16.73 -9.53
CA GLU A 104 9.45 -17.29 -10.53
C GLU A 104 9.95 -16.20 -11.48
N SER A 105 9.05 -15.34 -11.97
CA SER A 105 9.44 -14.24 -12.86
C SER A 105 10.43 -13.30 -12.17
N GLN A 106 10.23 -12.97 -10.89
CA GLN A 106 11.20 -12.17 -10.13
C GLN A 106 12.56 -12.88 -9.96
N ALA A 107 12.57 -14.21 -9.85
CA ALA A 107 13.79 -15.00 -9.69
C ALA A 107 14.59 -15.16 -11.00
N PHE A 108 13.91 -15.23 -12.15
CA PHE A 108 14.54 -15.49 -13.45
C PHE A 108 14.68 -14.25 -14.35
N ALA A 109 14.14 -13.09 -13.96
CA ALA A 109 14.24 -11.84 -14.73
C ALA A 109 15.52 -11.02 -14.47
N ALA A 110 16.60 -11.68 -14.02
CA ALA A 110 17.91 -11.05 -13.80
C ALA A 110 18.78 -11.08 -15.06
#